data_AF-A0A1T1D1P3-F1
#
_entry.id   AF-A0A1T1D1P3-F1
#
_cell.length_a   1.000
_cell.length_b   1.000
_cell.length_c   1.000
_cell.angle_alpha   90.00
_cell.angle_beta   90.00
_cell.angle_gamma   90.00
#
_symmetry.space_group_name_H-M   'P 1'
#
loop_
_entity.id
_entity.type
_entity.pdbx_description
1 polymer ?
#
loop_
_entity_poly.entity_id
_entity_poly.type
_entity_poly.pdbx_seq_one_letter_code
_entity_poly.pdbx_strand_id
1 'polypeptide(L)'
;MEPLIAHKWKRLDDLPQNWQDLCREDLTAVQKQWKEDRDLIRDDTKIQKIREKLALQWAIETGIIERLYKDDRGITVQILEAGMEALGKFHAQGRISKEARALITDQRAAIKMVMMDLVGGRRALSDSYIKELHDCLTLSQETCPAEDPDGNRTSVELLKGQWKKQPNNPTRPDGSIHEYCPPEFVQDEIDNLLKLHEKHTHDHVCPEVEAAWLHHRFTQIHPFQDGNGRVARALTSAIFLKADCLVLVVRDAEHRDRYLDALEASDRGNLKPLVDLFADIQIGDLNEAIHSVREIRGQPIVSLAETIAERALRRKVASQEQTNEVTKHLIDVAHTRLNEVAGELERAFKDKDVSSLDARVQTNEQDQQDWWSWQIIEAAKKQKYYADLKQSRRWVSLSLKRPDFDDVVTKFVISLHAVGRAADLHAAAAFLTWPLEHEDESGSRSWHCDVVAEPRFRVRAETVKVEAAENNFRDWLERVIESGLSVWGENV
;
A
#
# COMPACT_ATOMS: atom_id res chain seq x y z
N MET A 1 -12.29 -13.99 -37.93
CA MET A 1 -12.66 -13.25 -36.70
C MET A 1 -11.59 -12.19 -36.53
N GLU A 2 -11.97 -10.91 -36.50
CA GLU A 2 -11.00 -9.86 -36.15
C GLU A 2 -10.47 -10.12 -34.73
N PRO A 3 -9.17 -9.91 -34.47
CA PRO A 3 -8.62 -10.10 -33.14
C PRO A 3 -9.26 -9.11 -32.16
N LEU A 4 -9.58 -9.59 -30.94
CA LEU A 4 -10.07 -8.75 -29.86
C LEU A 4 -8.96 -7.78 -29.44
N ILE A 5 -9.18 -6.47 -29.58
CA ILE A 5 -8.21 -5.44 -29.18
C ILE A 5 -8.54 -5.00 -27.75
N ALA A 6 -7.66 -5.31 -26.79
CA ALA A 6 -7.83 -4.91 -25.39
C ALA A 6 -7.35 -3.48 -25.11
N HIS A 7 -6.32 -3.04 -25.83
CA HIS A 7 -5.81 -1.68 -25.77
C HIS A 7 -5.50 -1.23 -27.18
N LYS A 8 -6.11 -0.12 -27.59
CA LYS A 8 -5.91 0.49 -28.90
C LYS A 8 -4.88 1.60 -28.77
N TRP A 9 -3.84 1.56 -29.59
CA TRP A 9 -2.79 2.57 -29.54
C TRP A 9 -3.38 3.95 -29.84
N LYS A 10 -2.87 4.95 -29.11
CA LYS A 10 -3.15 6.38 -29.31
C LYS A 10 -1.84 7.15 -29.26
N ARG A 11 -1.83 8.31 -29.91
CA ARG A 11 -0.74 9.30 -29.80
C ARG A 11 -0.51 9.64 -28.33
N LEU A 12 0.74 9.91 -28.00
CA LEU A 12 1.18 10.18 -26.65
C LEU A 12 0.50 11.41 -26.04
N ASP A 13 -0.09 11.21 -24.87
CA ASP A 13 -0.70 12.27 -24.06
C ASP A 13 0.28 12.81 -23.01
N ASP A 14 0.21 14.12 -22.77
CA ASP A 14 0.98 14.82 -21.74
C ASP A 14 0.52 14.43 -20.31
N LEU A 15 1.16 14.96 -19.28
CA LEU A 15 0.71 14.91 -17.89
C LEU A 15 -0.67 15.59 -17.74
N PRO A 16 -1.50 15.14 -16.77
CA PRO A 16 -2.75 15.83 -16.44
C PRO A 16 -2.48 17.25 -15.92
N GLN A 17 -3.45 18.16 -16.07
CA GLN A 17 -3.28 19.56 -15.64
C GLN A 17 -2.99 19.71 -14.14
N ASN A 18 -3.48 18.78 -13.33
CA ASN A 18 -3.30 18.74 -11.88
C ASN A 18 -2.21 17.74 -11.45
N TRP A 19 -1.12 17.62 -12.23
CA TRP A 19 -0.03 16.70 -11.92
C TRP A 19 0.61 16.94 -10.54
N GLN A 20 0.49 18.14 -9.98
CA GLN A 20 0.99 18.48 -8.64
C GLN A 20 0.35 17.62 -7.54
N ASP A 21 -0.90 17.18 -7.73
CA ASP A 21 -1.60 16.30 -6.79
C ASP A 21 -0.97 14.89 -6.72
N LEU A 22 -0.13 14.54 -7.71
CA LEU A 22 0.59 13.27 -7.76
C LEU A 22 1.93 13.34 -7.01
N CYS A 23 2.42 14.53 -6.68
CA CYS A 23 3.70 14.70 -5.99
C CYS A 23 3.66 14.13 -4.57
N ARG A 24 4.80 13.61 -4.12
CA ARG A 24 4.97 12.92 -2.84
C ARG A 24 5.90 13.72 -1.92
N GLU A 25 5.30 14.49 -1.00
CA GLU A 25 6.04 15.33 -0.04
C GLU A 25 6.99 14.53 0.87
N ASP A 26 6.62 13.29 1.20
CA ASP A 26 7.43 12.37 2.01
C ASP A 26 8.72 11.96 1.30
N LEU A 27 8.69 11.76 -0.02
CA LEU A 27 9.89 11.53 -0.82
C LEU A 27 10.80 12.77 -0.82
N THR A 28 10.23 13.97 -1.02
CA THR A 28 10.99 15.23 -0.99
C THR A 28 11.71 15.41 0.36
N ALA A 29 11.04 15.09 1.47
CA ALA A 29 11.64 15.18 2.81
C ALA A 29 12.83 14.22 2.97
N VAL A 30 12.69 12.96 2.55
CA VAL A 30 13.76 11.95 2.65
C VAL A 30 14.92 12.26 1.70
N GLN A 31 14.64 12.73 0.49
CA GLN A 31 15.64 13.19 -0.49
C GLN A 31 16.50 14.32 0.09
N LYS A 32 15.87 15.32 0.71
CA LYS A 32 16.59 16.42 1.38
C LYS A 32 17.50 15.89 2.48
N GLN A 33 16.99 14.98 3.32
CA GLN A 33 17.76 14.38 4.40
C GLN A 33 18.96 13.59 3.88
N TRP A 34 18.77 12.82 2.80
CA TRP A 34 19.85 12.09 2.14
C TRP A 34 20.93 13.03 1.61
N LYS A 35 20.54 14.11 0.94
CA LYS A 35 21.49 15.11 0.43
C LYS A 35 22.33 15.70 1.55
N GLU A 36 21.69 16.10 2.65
CA GLU A 36 22.39 16.64 3.84
C GLU A 36 23.36 15.62 4.44
N ASP A 37 22.95 14.37 4.64
CA ASP A 37 23.81 13.34 5.24
C ASP A 37 24.95 12.92 4.31
N ARG A 38 24.70 12.83 3.01
CA ARG A 38 25.70 12.52 1.98
C ARG A 38 26.77 13.60 1.92
N ASP A 39 26.38 14.88 1.88
CA ASP A 39 27.30 16.01 1.73
C ASP A 39 28.19 16.20 2.99
N LEU A 40 27.81 15.59 4.13
CA LEU A 40 28.62 15.56 5.36
C LEU A 40 29.71 14.48 5.35
N ILE A 41 29.72 13.56 4.38
CA ILE A 41 30.74 12.52 4.26
C ILE A 41 31.96 13.10 3.51
N ARG A 42 33.13 13.02 4.15
CA ARG A 42 34.41 13.44 3.53
C ARG A 42 35.07 12.36 2.67
N ASP A 43 34.66 11.10 2.85
CA ASP A 43 35.19 9.92 2.15
C ASP A 43 34.15 9.35 1.16
N ASP A 44 34.30 9.71 -0.11
CA ASP A 44 33.41 9.30 -1.20
C ASP A 44 33.44 7.79 -1.49
N THR A 45 34.41 7.03 -0.96
CA THR A 45 34.54 5.60 -1.27
C THR A 45 33.32 4.79 -0.82
N LYS A 46 32.66 5.18 0.26
CA LYS A 46 31.47 4.50 0.78
C LYS A 46 30.20 4.83 -0.02
N ILE A 47 30.04 6.09 -0.42
CA ILE A 47 28.98 6.48 -1.37
C ILE A 47 29.17 5.75 -2.69
N GLN A 48 30.42 5.61 -3.15
CA GLN A 48 30.74 4.85 -4.35
C GLN A 48 30.41 3.36 -4.19
N LYS A 49 30.62 2.76 -3.01
CA LYS A 49 30.20 1.39 -2.72
C LYS A 49 28.68 1.22 -2.76
N ILE A 50 27.92 2.14 -2.16
CA ILE A 50 26.45 2.12 -2.20
C ILE A 50 25.97 2.22 -3.67
N ARG A 51 26.51 3.18 -4.42
CA ARG A 51 26.21 3.36 -5.85
C ARG A 51 26.53 2.11 -6.67
N GLU A 52 27.69 1.50 -6.42
CA GLU A 52 28.11 0.28 -7.12
C GLU A 52 27.22 -0.92 -6.79
N LYS A 53 26.86 -1.09 -5.51
CA LYS A 53 25.94 -2.14 -5.05
C LYS A 53 24.58 -1.98 -5.73
N LEU A 54 24.01 -0.78 -5.73
CA LEU A 54 22.72 -0.50 -6.35
C LEU A 54 22.76 -0.64 -7.88
N ALA A 55 23.85 -0.23 -8.55
CA ALA A 55 24.02 -0.44 -9.98
C ALA A 55 24.09 -1.93 -10.35
N LEU A 56 24.75 -2.74 -9.52
CA LEU A 56 24.80 -4.19 -9.69
C LEU A 56 23.44 -4.84 -9.40
N GLN A 57 22.74 -4.40 -8.35
CA GLN A 57 21.40 -4.88 -8.04
C GLN A 57 20.41 -4.54 -9.16
N TRP A 58 20.43 -3.31 -9.66
CA TRP A 58 19.66 -2.89 -10.81
C TRP A 58 19.89 -3.80 -12.02
N ALA A 59 21.16 -4.09 -12.33
CA ALA A 59 21.54 -4.94 -13.44
C ALA A 59 21.03 -6.39 -13.28
N ILE A 60 21.03 -6.92 -12.05
CA ILE A 60 20.52 -8.27 -11.79
C ILE A 60 18.99 -8.29 -11.89
N GLU A 61 18.31 -7.42 -11.14
CA GLU A 61 16.84 -7.39 -11.01
C GLU A 61 16.14 -7.05 -12.33
N THR A 62 16.70 -6.13 -13.13
CA THR A 62 16.10 -5.74 -14.41
C THR A 62 16.04 -6.91 -15.39
N GLY A 63 17.00 -7.84 -15.35
CA GLY A 63 16.97 -9.06 -16.18
C GLY A 63 16.06 -10.16 -15.61
N ILE A 64 15.89 -10.23 -14.28
CA ILE A 64 14.97 -11.17 -13.62
C ILE A 64 13.51 -10.80 -13.93
N ILE A 65 13.19 -9.50 -13.89
CA ILE A 65 11.85 -8.98 -14.22
C ILE A 65 11.44 -9.36 -15.64
N GLU A 66 12.37 -9.25 -16.61
CA GLU A 66 12.18 -9.64 -18.00
C GLU A 66 12.29 -11.15 -18.24
N ARG A 67 12.47 -11.95 -17.18
CA ARG A 67 12.60 -13.42 -17.24
C ARG A 67 13.76 -13.90 -18.13
N LEU A 68 14.83 -13.11 -18.28
CA LEU A 68 16.03 -13.50 -19.04
C LEU A 68 16.83 -14.61 -18.36
N TYR A 69 16.78 -14.66 -17.03
CA TYR A 69 17.37 -15.70 -16.20
C TYR A 69 16.61 -15.82 -14.87
N LYS A 70 16.83 -16.92 -14.16
CA LYS A 70 16.22 -17.16 -12.84
C LYS A 70 17.12 -16.65 -11.72
N ASP A 71 16.50 -16.19 -10.65
CA ASP A 71 17.17 -15.77 -9.42
C ASP A 71 17.49 -16.95 -8.50
N ASP A 72 18.66 -16.89 -7.86
CA ASP A 72 18.99 -17.64 -6.64
C ASP A 72 19.35 -16.59 -5.59
N ARG A 73 18.39 -16.26 -4.72
CA ARG A 73 18.54 -15.19 -3.71
C ARG A 73 19.81 -15.33 -2.88
N GLY A 74 20.21 -16.56 -2.55
CA GLY A 74 21.40 -16.82 -1.75
C GLY A 74 22.69 -16.45 -2.50
N ILE A 75 22.71 -16.65 -3.83
CA ILE A 75 23.81 -16.21 -4.70
C ILE A 75 23.75 -14.69 -4.90
N THR A 76 22.57 -14.15 -5.19
CA THR A 76 22.39 -12.73 -5.49
C THR A 76 22.86 -11.87 -4.32
N VAL A 77 22.51 -12.20 -3.07
CA VAL A 77 23.03 -11.50 -1.87
C VAL A 77 24.56 -11.53 -1.81
N GLN A 78 25.18 -12.70 -2.02
CA GLN A 78 26.64 -12.83 -2.01
C GLN A 78 27.31 -12.02 -3.13
N ILE A 79 26.67 -11.92 -4.30
CA ILE A 79 27.14 -11.08 -5.41
C ILE A 79 27.02 -9.60 -5.07
N LEU A 80 25.93 -9.16 -4.42
CA LEU A 80 25.76 -7.77 -4.03
C LEU A 80 26.76 -7.34 -2.94
N GLU A 81 27.13 -8.25 -2.04
CA GLU A 81 28.12 -7.99 -0.99
C GLU A 81 29.56 -7.94 -1.52
N ALA A 82 29.93 -8.89 -2.40
CA ALA A 82 31.30 -9.03 -2.90
C ALA A 82 31.55 -8.45 -4.31
N GLY A 83 30.50 -7.96 -4.98
CA GLY A 83 30.57 -7.31 -6.28
C GLY A 83 30.83 -8.26 -7.47
N MET A 84 31.38 -7.71 -8.56
CA MET A 84 31.60 -8.42 -9.83
C MET A 84 32.57 -9.60 -9.72
N GLU A 85 33.46 -9.62 -8.73
CA GLU A 85 34.37 -10.76 -8.51
C GLU A 85 33.58 -12.01 -8.10
N ALA A 86 32.55 -11.86 -7.26
CA ALA A 86 31.69 -12.96 -6.87
C ALA A 86 30.86 -13.48 -8.05
N LEU A 87 30.35 -12.59 -8.91
CA LEU A 87 29.68 -12.98 -10.15
C LEU A 87 30.58 -13.89 -11.01
N GLY A 88 31.86 -13.55 -11.15
CA GLY A 88 32.85 -14.38 -11.85
C GLY A 88 33.08 -15.74 -11.18
N LYS A 89 33.17 -15.78 -9.85
CA LYS A 89 33.34 -17.03 -9.07
C LYS A 89 32.14 -17.97 -9.22
N PHE A 90 30.92 -17.46 -9.09
CA PHE A 90 29.71 -18.28 -9.23
C PHE A 90 29.49 -18.80 -10.64
N HIS A 91 29.90 -18.03 -11.65
CA HIS A 91 29.96 -18.53 -13.02
C HIS A 91 30.97 -19.68 -13.17
N ALA A 92 32.18 -19.55 -12.63
CA ALA A 92 33.19 -20.62 -12.67
C ALA A 92 32.72 -21.90 -11.94
N GLN A 93 31.84 -21.78 -10.96
CA GLN A 93 31.20 -22.89 -10.25
C GLN A 93 29.99 -23.48 -11.00
N GLY A 94 29.63 -22.95 -12.18
CA GLY A 94 28.48 -23.39 -12.96
C GLY A 94 27.11 -22.97 -12.39
N ARG A 95 27.08 -22.13 -11.35
CA ARG A 95 25.83 -21.66 -10.73
C ARG A 95 25.17 -20.50 -11.48
N ILE A 96 25.93 -19.77 -12.30
CA ILE A 96 25.44 -18.71 -13.19
C ILE A 96 25.86 -19.02 -14.62
N SER A 97 24.91 -19.02 -15.55
CA SER A 97 25.18 -19.30 -16.96
C SER A 97 26.05 -18.21 -17.60
N LYS A 98 26.70 -18.55 -18.71
CA LYS A 98 27.53 -17.59 -19.46
C LYS A 98 26.68 -16.43 -19.96
N GLU A 99 25.47 -16.74 -20.41
CA GLU A 99 24.48 -15.82 -20.95
C GLU A 99 24.00 -14.85 -19.86
N ALA A 100 23.63 -15.35 -18.68
CA ALA A 100 23.20 -14.51 -17.56
C ALA A 100 24.31 -13.56 -17.10
N ARG A 101 25.55 -14.04 -17.00
CA ARG A 101 26.70 -13.19 -16.66
C ARG A 101 26.93 -12.08 -17.69
N ALA A 102 26.82 -12.40 -18.98
CA ALA A 102 27.01 -11.44 -20.06
C ALA A 102 25.93 -10.35 -20.00
N LEU A 103 24.66 -10.74 -19.87
CA LEU A 103 23.53 -9.82 -19.72
C LEU A 103 23.67 -8.92 -18.47
N ILE A 104 24.04 -9.47 -17.31
CA ILE A 104 24.29 -8.68 -16.09
C ILE A 104 25.41 -7.66 -16.32
N THR A 105 26.46 -8.05 -17.06
CA THR A 105 27.59 -7.16 -17.37
C THR A 105 27.17 -6.00 -18.25
N ASP A 106 26.40 -6.29 -19.30
CA ASP A 106 25.84 -5.31 -20.25
C ASP A 106 24.91 -4.32 -19.55
N GLN A 107 23.96 -4.85 -18.76
CA GLN A 107 23.01 -4.03 -17.98
C GLN A 107 23.74 -3.13 -16.98
N ARG A 108 24.79 -3.64 -16.31
CA ARG A 108 25.61 -2.82 -15.41
C ARG A 108 26.41 -1.75 -16.17
N ALA A 109 26.90 -2.04 -17.36
CA ALA A 109 27.59 -1.05 -18.20
C ALA A 109 26.63 0.07 -18.63
N ALA A 110 25.41 -0.28 -19.03
CA ALA A 110 24.38 0.66 -19.43
C ALA A 110 23.98 1.63 -18.31
N ILE A 111 23.69 1.14 -17.10
CA ILE A 111 23.34 2.04 -15.98
C ILE A 111 24.51 2.95 -15.58
N LYS A 112 25.74 2.46 -15.69
CA LYS A 112 26.94 3.29 -15.48
C LYS A 112 27.08 4.38 -16.54
N MET A 113 26.79 4.06 -17.81
CA MET A 113 26.74 5.05 -18.88
C MET A 113 25.71 6.14 -18.57
N VAL A 114 24.51 5.77 -18.08
CA VAL A 114 23.48 6.73 -17.63
C VAL A 114 24.02 7.66 -16.53
N MET A 115 24.68 7.09 -15.51
CA MET A 115 25.28 7.87 -14.41
C MET A 115 26.38 8.82 -14.90
N MET A 116 27.22 8.39 -15.85
CA MET A 116 28.34 9.21 -16.34
C MET A 116 27.89 10.29 -17.31
N ASP A 117 26.96 9.98 -18.21
CA ASP A 117 26.63 10.85 -19.34
C ASP A 117 25.47 11.79 -19.03
N LEU A 118 24.34 11.26 -18.56
CA LEU A 118 23.13 12.05 -18.32
C LEU A 118 23.20 12.78 -16.98
N VAL A 119 23.62 12.08 -15.93
CA VAL A 119 23.69 12.65 -14.57
C VAL A 119 24.93 13.52 -14.42
N GLY A 120 26.05 13.12 -15.02
CA GLY A 120 27.27 13.92 -15.09
C GLY A 120 27.19 15.15 -15.99
N GLY A 121 26.04 15.40 -16.65
CA GLY A 121 25.82 16.57 -17.49
C GLY A 121 26.62 16.60 -18.79
N ARG A 122 27.16 15.46 -19.23
CA ARG A 122 27.98 15.38 -20.46
C ARG A 122 27.13 15.35 -21.72
N ARG A 123 25.92 14.77 -21.62
CA ARG A 123 24.98 14.62 -22.74
C ARG A 123 23.55 14.89 -22.28
N ALA A 124 22.75 15.47 -23.17
CA ALA A 124 21.30 15.53 -23.01
C ALA A 124 20.66 14.20 -23.46
N LEU A 125 19.43 13.95 -23.01
CA LEU A 125 18.66 12.80 -23.48
C LEU A 125 18.21 13.07 -24.94
N SER A 126 18.57 12.16 -25.84
CA SER A 126 18.23 12.24 -27.27
C SER A 126 17.81 10.87 -27.79
N ASP A 127 17.23 10.83 -28.98
CA ASP A 127 16.88 9.58 -29.66
C ASP A 127 18.12 8.72 -29.92
N SER A 128 19.24 9.34 -30.31
CA SER A 128 20.55 8.68 -30.49
C SER A 128 21.06 8.08 -29.18
N TYR A 129 20.92 8.79 -28.06
CA TYR A 129 21.31 8.27 -26.74
C TYR A 129 20.46 7.05 -26.35
N ILE A 130 19.14 7.10 -26.61
CA ILE A 130 18.24 5.97 -26.35
C ILE A 130 18.64 4.74 -27.19
N LYS A 131 19.01 4.94 -28.45
CA LYS A 131 19.52 3.87 -29.34
C LYS A 131 20.82 3.26 -28.81
N GLU A 132 21.79 4.10 -28.41
CA GLU A 132 23.06 3.65 -27.82
C GLU A 132 22.84 2.91 -26.49
N LEU A 133 21.92 3.39 -25.66
CA LEU A 133 21.57 2.75 -24.39
C LEU A 133 20.97 1.35 -24.62
N HIS A 134 20.09 1.21 -25.59
CA HIS A 134 19.54 -0.09 -25.98
C HIS A 134 20.63 -1.03 -26.51
N ASP A 135 21.51 -0.55 -27.40
CA ASP A 135 22.63 -1.34 -27.92
C ASP A 135 23.51 -1.85 -26.77
N CYS A 136 23.86 -0.98 -25.82
CA CYS A 136 24.61 -1.37 -24.63
C CYS A 136 23.87 -2.41 -23.77
N LEU A 137 22.56 -2.26 -23.55
CA LEU A 137 21.75 -3.20 -22.77
C LEU A 137 21.59 -4.59 -23.39
N THR A 138 21.74 -4.67 -24.72
CA THR A 138 21.45 -5.87 -25.52
C THR A 138 22.70 -6.39 -26.24
N LEU A 139 23.89 -5.93 -25.86
CA LEU A 139 25.14 -6.23 -26.55
C LEU A 139 25.37 -7.74 -26.69
N SER A 140 25.13 -8.51 -25.63
CA SER A 140 25.28 -9.97 -25.60
C SER A 140 24.01 -10.74 -25.96
N GLN A 141 22.93 -10.04 -26.31
CA GLN A 141 21.68 -10.65 -26.77
C GLN A 141 21.66 -10.71 -28.30
N GLU A 142 21.73 -11.92 -28.86
CA GLU A 142 21.80 -12.09 -30.33
C GLU A 142 20.42 -12.14 -30.98
N THR A 143 19.43 -12.71 -30.29
CA THR A 143 18.11 -12.96 -30.84
C THR A 143 17.00 -12.50 -29.89
N CYS A 144 15.80 -12.32 -30.44
CA CYS A 144 14.58 -12.10 -29.68
C CYS A 144 13.43 -12.98 -30.19
N PRO A 145 12.46 -13.30 -29.32
CA PRO A 145 11.26 -14.02 -29.73
C PRO A 145 10.45 -13.22 -30.76
N ALA A 146 9.93 -13.91 -31.78
CA ALA A 146 8.98 -13.36 -32.74
C ALA A 146 7.89 -14.39 -33.05
N GLU A 147 6.77 -13.95 -33.61
CA GLU A 147 5.73 -14.82 -34.13
C GLU A 147 5.76 -14.76 -35.67
N ASP A 148 5.74 -15.93 -36.32
CA ASP A 148 5.63 -16.02 -37.77
C ASP A 148 4.18 -15.74 -38.24
N PRO A 149 3.92 -15.58 -39.56
CA PRO A 149 2.56 -15.35 -40.06
C PRO A 149 1.55 -16.48 -39.76
N ASP A 150 2.05 -17.68 -39.43
CA ASP A 150 1.24 -18.84 -39.04
C ASP A 150 0.99 -18.88 -37.52
N GLY A 151 1.52 -17.91 -36.74
CA GLY A 151 1.37 -17.78 -35.29
C GLY A 151 2.32 -18.65 -34.49
N ASN A 152 3.34 -19.25 -35.11
CA ASN A 152 4.35 -20.03 -34.39
C ASN A 152 5.43 -19.12 -33.80
N ARG A 153 5.87 -19.46 -32.59
CA ARG A 153 7.00 -18.78 -31.94
C ARG A 153 8.30 -19.17 -32.63
N THR A 154 8.99 -18.18 -33.17
CA THR A 154 10.32 -18.28 -33.76
C THR A 154 11.29 -17.34 -33.04
N SER A 155 12.57 -17.39 -33.42
CA SER A 155 13.60 -16.49 -32.92
C SER A 155 14.22 -15.76 -34.11
N VAL A 156 14.30 -14.43 -34.02
CA VAL A 156 14.88 -13.57 -35.07
C VAL A 156 16.08 -12.81 -34.51
N GLU A 157 16.98 -12.38 -35.39
CA GLU A 157 18.10 -11.52 -35.02
C GLU A 157 17.57 -10.20 -34.42
N LEU A 158 18.13 -9.81 -33.28
CA LEU A 158 17.75 -8.58 -32.60
C LEU A 158 18.37 -7.36 -33.29
N LEU A 159 17.53 -6.41 -33.69
CA LEU A 159 17.96 -5.12 -34.23
C LEU A 159 18.47 -4.20 -33.11
N LYS A 160 19.78 -4.25 -32.85
CA LYS A 160 20.42 -3.46 -31.80
C LYS A 160 20.50 -1.98 -32.17
N GLY A 161 20.05 -1.12 -31.27
CA GLY A 161 20.10 0.34 -31.40
C GLY A 161 19.25 0.88 -32.54
N GLN A 162 18.27 0.11 -33.00
CA GLN A 162 17.39 0.48 -34.11
C GLN A 162 15.93 0.33 -33.70
N TRP A 163 15.10 1.24 -34.19
CA TRP A 163 13.65 1.11 -34.01
C TRP A 163 13.13 -0.16 -34.68
N LYS A 164 12.03 -0.67 -34.14
CA LYS A 164 11.31 -1.81 -34.69
C LYS A 164 10.89 -1.50 -36.13
N LYS A 165 11.00 -2.50 -36.99
CA LYS A 165 10.56 -2.45 -38.40
C LYS A 165 9.19 -3.08 -38.61
N GLN A 166 8.71 -3.81 -37.60
CA GLN A 166 7.45 -4.56 -37.61
C GLN A 166 6.72 -4.30 -36.29
N PRO A 167 5.38 -4.43 -36.25
CA PRO A 167 4.62 -4.39 -35.00
C PRO A 167 5.09 -5.46 -34.01
N ASN A 168 5.05 -5.14 -32.71
CA ASN A 168 5.49 -6.00 -31.60
C ASN A 168 4.44 -6.05 -30.49
N ASN A 169 3.17 -6.12 -30.89
CA ASN A 169 2.02 -6.10 -30.00
C ASN A 169 1.87 -7.44 -29.28
N PRO A 170 1.88 -7.49 -27.94
CA PRO A 170 1.73 -8.75 -27.23
C PRO A 170 0.26 -9.20 -27.19
N THR A 171 0.09 -10.51 -27.24
CA THR A 171 -1.18 -11.18 -27.00
C THR A 171 -1.32 -11.49 -25.51
N ARG A 172 -2.41 -11.00 -24.90
CA ARG A 172 -2.76 -11.24 -23.49
C ARG A 172 -3.25 -12.67 -23.29
N PRO A 173 -3.27 -13.17 -22.03
CA PRO A 173 -3.76 -14.54 -21.74
C PRO A 173 -5.21 -14.80 -22.16
N ASP A 174 -6.03 -13.75 -22.25
CA ASP A 174 -7.42 -13.81 -22.73
C ASP A 174 -7.54 -13.82 -24.28
N GLY A 175 -6.41 -13.83 -24.99
CA GLY A 175 -6.33 -13.81 -26.45
C GLY A 175 -6.48 -12.41 -27.07
N SER A 176 -6.61 -11.37 -26.25
CA SER A 176 -6.71 -10.00 -26.74
C SER A 176 -5.34 -9.38 -27.04
N ILE A 177 -5.27 -8.47 -28.01
CA ILE A 177 -4.03 -7.78 -28.40
C ILE A 177 -3.92 -6.45 -27.66
N HIS A 178 -2.72 -6.16 -27.15
CA HIS A 178 -2.36 -4.82 -26.66
C HIS A 178 -1.55 -4.11 -27.74
N GLU A 179 -2.11 -3.08 -28.37
CA GLU A 179 -1.44 -2.35 -29.44
C GLU A 179 -0.47 -1.31 -28.89
N TYR A 180 0.79 -1.39 -29.34
CA TYR A 180 1.79 -0.34 -29.18
C TYR A 180 1.87 0.56 -30.41
N CYS A 181 2.73 1.58 -30.36
CA CYS A 181 2.95 2.48 -31.49
C CYS A 181 3.33 1.73 -32.78
N PRO A 182 2.66 2.00 -33.92
CA PRO A 182 3.08 1.48 -35.21
C PRO A 182 4.52 1.91 -35.57
N PRO A 183 5.33 1.06 -36.23
CA PRO A 183 6.71 1.37 -36.60
C PRO A 183 6.92 2.72 -37.29
N GLU A 184 6.00 3.09 -38.17
CA GLU A 184 6.02 4.33 -38.95
C GLU A 184 5.90 5.61 -38.10
N PHE A 185 5.37 5.51 -36.89
CA PHE A 185 5.18 6.64 -35.98
C PHE A 185 6.19 6.66 -34.82
N VAL A 186 7.04 5.64 -34.69
CA VAL A 186 7.97 5.53 -33.55
C VAL A 186 8.90 6.74 -33.44
N GLN A 187 9.48 7.22 -34.55
CA GLN A 187 10.37 8.37 -34.52
C GLN A 187 9.63 9.63 -34.05
N ASP A 188 8.46 9.92 -34.63
CA ASP A 188 7.63 11.08 -34.26
C ASP A 188 7.23 11.04 -32.77
N GLU A 189 6.84 9.87 -32.26
CA GLU A 189 6.43 9.73 -30.86
C GLU A 189 7.61 9.87 -29.89
N ILE A 190 8.80 9.38 -30.26
CA ILE A 190 10.02 9.58 -29.45
C ILE A 190 10.43 11.05 -29.46
N ASP A 191 10.37 11.73 -30.60
CA ASP A 191 10.67 13.17 -30.69
C ASP A 191 9.69 13.99 -29.84
N ASN A 192 8.40 13.63 -29.85
CA ASN A 192 7.38 14.25 -29.00
C ASN A 192 7.62 13.95 -27.50
N LEU A 193 7.95 12.71 -27.15
CA LEU A 193 8.30 12.31 -25.79
C LEU A 193 9.47 13.14 -25.24
N LEU A 194 10.54 13.29 -26.03
CA LEU A 194 11.73 14.06 -25.65
C LEU A 194 11.42 15.56 -25.47
N LYS A 195 10.61 16.13 -26.37
CA LYS A 195 10.16 17.52 -26.28
C LYS A 195 9.34 17.77 -25.01
N LEU A 196 8.43 16.86 -24.67
CA LEU A 196 7.63 16.96 -23.45
C LEU A 196 8.49 16.75 -22.19
N HIS A 197 9.43 15.82 -22.20
CA HIS A 197 10.41 15.66 -21.13
C HIS A 197 11.22 16.95 -20.86
N GLU A 198 11.67 17.63 -21.92
CA GLU A 198 12.36 18.92 -21.79
C GLU A 198 11.44 20.00 -21.19
N LYS A 199 10.17 20.05 -21.61
CA LYS A 199 9.16 20.93 -21.01
C LYS A 199 8.96 20.64 -19.52
N HIS A 200 8.80 19.38 -19.13
CA HIS A 200 8.63 18.98 -17.72
C HIS A 200 9.84 19.35 -16.86
N THR A 201 11.04 19.25 -17.43
CA THR A 201 12.27 19.68 -16.78
C THR A 201 12.24 21.19 -16.50
N HIS A 202 11.77 22.00 -17.46
CA HIS A 202 11.58 23.45 -17.26
C HIS A 202 10.44 23.79 -16.27
N ASP A 203 9.35 23.02 -16.29
CA ASP A 203 8.19 23.20 -15.41
C ASP A 203 8.43 22.69 -13.97
N HIS A 204 9.62 22.13 -13.70
CA HIS A 204 10.01 21.55 -12.41
C HIS A 204 9.04 20.49 -11.89
N VAL A 205 8.60 19.59 -12.79
CA VAL A 205 7.77 18.43 -12.42
C VAL A 205 8.50 17.58 -11.37
N CYS A 206 7.75 17.11 -10.37
CA CYS A 206 8.29 16.27 -9.30
C CYS A 206 8.97 15.01 -9.87
N PRO A 207 10.17 14.61 -9.40
CA PRO A 207 10.96 13.54 -10.01
C PRO A 207 10.21 12.21 -10.15
N GLU A 208 9.42 11.82 -9.16
CA GLU A 208 8.63 10.59 -9.15
C GLU A 208 7.48 10.61 -10.17
N VAL A 209 6.89 11.78 -10.42
CA VAL A 209 5.83 11.98 -11.41
C VAL A 209 6.41 11.88 -12.81
N GLU A 210 7.51 12.60 -13.06
CA GLU A 210 8.22 12.55 -14.34
C GLU A 210 8.78 11.15 -14.63
N ALA A 211 9.36 10.50 -13.62
CA ALA A 211 9.88 9.15 -13.72
C ALA A 211 8.79 8.14 -14.12
N ALA A 212 7.61 8.21 -13.49
CA ALA A 212 6.48 7.36 -13.81
C ALA A 212 5.91 7.64 -15.21
N TRP A 213 5.74 8.92 -15.57
CA TRP A 213 5.22 9.31 -16.88
C TRP A 213 6.16 8.89 -18.00
N LEU A 214 7.45 9.23 -17.91
CA LEU A 214 8.46 8.89 -18.91
C LEU A 214 8.57 7.39 -19.09
N HIS A 215 8.59 6.63 -17.98
CA HIS A 215 8.58 5.17 -18.02
C HIS A 215 7.39 4.64 -18.80
N HIS A 216 6.18 5.02 -18.39
CA HIS A 216 4.95 4.51 -18.96
C HIS A 216 4.80 4.89 -20.44
N ARG A 217 5.04 6.15 -20.80
CA ARG A 217 4.96 6.62 -22.18
C ARG A 217 5.98 5.94 -23.09
N PHE A 218 7.22 5.77 -22.63
CA PHE A 218 8.22 5.01 -23.38
C PHE A 218 7.77 3.57 -23.62
N THR A 219 7.21 2.90 -22.61
CA THR A 219 6.72 1.52 -22.74
C THR A 219 5.52 1.39 -23.68
N GLN A 220 4.68 2.43 -23.78
CA GLN A 220 3.54 2.49 -24.71
C GLN A 220 3.96 2.73 -26.17
N ILE A 221 5.06 3.48 -26.40
CA ILE A 221 5.68 3.56 -27.73
C ILE A 221 6.27 2.20 -28.11
N HIS A 222 6.94 1.55 -27.15
CA HIS A 222 7.59 0.25 -27.33
C HIS A 222 8.50 0.22 -28.58
N PRO A 223 9.50 1.12 -28.65
CA PRO A 223 10.19 1.44 -29.90
C PRO A 223 11.13 0.35 -30.43
N PHE A 224 11.60 -0.57 -29.60
CA PHE A 224 12.54 -1.64 -29.98
C PHE A 224 11.83 -2.99 -30.11
N GLN A 225 12.44 -3.96 -30.81
CA GLN A 225 11.89 -5.33 -30.90
C GLN A 225 11.84 -6.03 -29.53
N ASP A 226 12.84 -5.79 -28.70
CA ASP A 226 12.93 -6.29 -27.32
C ASP A 226 13.76 -5.30 -26.48
N GLY A 227 13.78 -5.46 -25.15
CA GLY A 227 14.58 -4.63 -24.26
C GLY A 227 13.92 -3.32 -23.82
N ASN A 228 12.68 -3.05 -24.27
CA ASN A 228 11.95 -1.83 -23.95
C ASN A 228 11.79 -1.61 -22.43
N GLY A 229 11.46 -2.64 -21.66
CA GLY A 229 11.33 -2.53 -20.20
C GLY A 229 12.66 -2.19 -19.50
N ARG A 230 13.77 -2.76 -19.99
CA ARG A 230 15.13 -2.46 -19.49
C ARG A 230 15.52 -1.01 -19.77
N VAL A 231 15.26 -0.52 -20.98
CA VAL A 231 15.49 0.89 -21.35
C VAL A 231 14.61 1.82 -20.51
N ALA A 232 13.32 1.52 -20.37
CA ALA A 232 12.39 2.29 -19.55
C ALA A 232 12.91 2.48 -18.13
N ARG A 233 13.28 1.39 -17.44
CA ARG A 233 13.83 1.45 -16.07
C ARG A 233 15.16 2.20 -15.98
N ALA A 234 15.99 2.16 -17.02
CA ALA A 234 17.23 2.93 -17.09
C ALA A 234 16.96 4.44 -17.21
N LEU A 235 15.99 4.83 -18.06
CA LEU A 235 15.55 6.22 -18.19
C LEU A 235 14.93 6.73 -16.89
N THR A 236 14.08 5.94 -16.23
CA THR A 236 13.51 6.24 -14.91
C THR A 236 14.60 6.46 -13.87
N SER A 237 15.63 5.61 -13.88
CA SER A 237 16.77 5.77 -12.97
C SER A 237 17.54 7.06 -13.25
N ALA A 238 17.65 7.50 -14.50
CA ALA A 238 18.26 8.78 -14.87
C ALA A 238 17.54 9.97 -14.24
N ILE A 239 16.20 9.95 -14.19
CA ILE A 239 15.39 11.01 -13.56
C ILE A 239 15.71 11.10 -12.06
N PHE A 240 15.64 9.98 -11.35
CA PHE A 240 15.94 9.97 -9.90
C PHE A 240 17.37 10.38 -9.59
N LEU A 241 18.36 9.89 -10.36
CA LEU A 241 19.75 10.26 -10.17
C LEU A 241 20.02 11.75 -10.42
N LYS A 242 19.39 12.35 -11.44
CA LYS A 242 19.46 13.81 -11.69
C LYS A 242 18.84 14.62 -10.55
N ALA A 243 17.85 14.05 -9.87
CA ALA A 243 17.23 14.61 -8.68
C ALA A 243 17.98 14.27 -7.37
N ASP A 244 19.28 13.97 -7.39
CA ASP A 244 20.05 13.62 -6.18
C ASP A 244 19.55 12.36 -5.41
N CYS A 245 18.63 11.58 -6.00
CA CYS A 245 18.15 10.31 -5.45
C CYS A 245 19.06 9.13 -5.88
N LEU A 246 18.59 7.90 -5.68
CA LEU A 246 19.34 6.67 -5.99
C LEU A 246 18.87 6.04 -7.30
N VAL A 247 19.64 5.08 -7.83
CA VAL A 247 19.18 4.22 -8.94
C VAL A 247 17.88 3.54 -8.54
N LEU A 248 16.86 3.53 -9.41
CA LEU A 248 15.58 2.89 -9.11
C LEU A 248 15.68 1.37 -9.31
N VAL A 249 15.71 0.61 -8.21
CA VAL A 249 15.76 -0.86 -8.25
C VAL A 249 14.36 -1.44 -8.01
N VAL A 250 13.67 -1.80 -9.09
CA VAL A 250 12.45 -2.63 -9.00
C VAL A 250 12.90 -4.07 -8.72
N ARG A 251 12.55 -4.63 -7.56
CA ARG A 251 12.96 -5.97 -7.12
C ARG A 251 11.87 -6.96 -7.49
N ASP A 252 12.18 -8.02 -8.23
CA ASP A 252 11.18 -8.98 -8.74
C ASP A 252 10.37 -9.61 -7.60
N ALA A 253 11.07 -10.00 -6.54
CA ALA A 253 10.54 -10.63 -5.35
C ALA A 253 9.51 -9.78 -4.57
N GLU A 254 9.65 -8.46 -4.62
CA GLU A 254 8.93 -7.53 -3.73
C GLU A 254 7.94 -6.66 -4.48
N HIS A 255 8.28 -6.28 -5.72
CA HIS A 255 7.61 -5.19 -6.43
C HIS A 255 6.91 -5.65 -7.71
N ARG A 256 7.20 -6.84 -8.24
CA ARG A 256 6.77 -7.21 -9.60
C ARG A 256 5.27 -7.12 -9.81
N ASP A 257 4.47 -7.70 -8.92
CA ASP A 257 3.01 -7.72 -9.07
C ASP A 257 2.44 -6.30 -8.98
N ARG A 258 2.85 -5.53 -7.96
CA ARG A 258 2.50 -4.10 -7.83
C ARG A 258 2.93 -3.28 -9.04
N TYR A 259 4.08 -3.59 -9.64
CA TYR A 259 4.62 -2.89 -10.79
C TYR A 259 3.78 -3.15 -12.05
N LEU A 260 3.40 -4.41 -12.30
CA LEU A 260 2.51 -4.75 -13.41
C LEU A 260 1.11 -4.16 -13.21
N ASP A 261 0.54 -4.27 -12.01
CA ASP A 261 -0.76 -3.67 -11.68
C ASP A 261 -0.76 -2.15 -11.88
N ALA A 262 0.34 -1.49 -11.51
CA ALA A 262 0.52 -0.06 -11.70
C ALA A 262 0.65 0.34 -13.18
N LEU A 263 1.32 -0.47 -14.00
CA LEU A 263 1.37 -0.27 -15.45
C LEU A 263 -0.01 -0.43 -16.07
N GLU A 264 -0.77 -1.47 -15.70
CA GLU A 264 -2.13 -1.65 -16.19
C GLU A 264 -3.07 -0.51 -15.75
N ALA A 265 -2.90 0.02 -14.53
CA ALA A 265 -3.64 1.19 -14.08
C ALA A 265 -3.27 2.43 -14.91
N SER A 266 -1.99 2.56 -15.29
CA SER A 266 -1.49 3.66 -16.12
C SER A 266 -2.02 3.58 -17.56
N ASP A 267 -2.15 2.37 -18.13
CA ASP A 267 -2.79 2.13 -19.43
C ASP A 267 -4.26 2.60 -19.43
N ARG A 268 -4.92 2.55 -18.26
CA ARG A 268 -6.29 3.04 -18.04
C ARG A 268 -6.36 4.53 -17.66
N GLY A 269 -5.24 5.24 -17.74
CA GLY A 269 -5.14 6.68 -17.47
C GLY A 269 -4.88 7.04 -15.99
N ASN A 270 -4.69 6.07 -15.11
CA ASN A 270 -4.37 6.31 -13.70
C ASN A 270 -2.87 6.09 -13.43
N LEU A 271 -2.07 7.15 -13.49
CA LEU A 271 -0.63 7.10 -13.28
C LEU A 271 -0.23 6.98 -11.78
N LYS A 272 -1.15 7.34 -10.86
CA LYS A 272 -0.84 7.47 -9.43
C LYS A 272 -0.22 6.20 -8.80
N PRO A 273 -0.70 4.97 -9.06
CA PRO A 273 -0.09 3.77 -8.50
C PRO A 273 1.37 3.57 -8.88
N LEU A 274 1.76 3.98 -10.11
CA LEU A 274 3.13 3.88 -10.57
C LEU A 274 4.03 4.94 -9.90
N VAL A 275 3.51 6.16 -9.75
CA VAL A 275 4.17 7.24 -8.98
C VAL A 275 4.41 6.78 -7.54
N ASP A 276 3.37 6.27 -6.88
CA ASP A 276 3.44 5.82 -5.50
C ASP A 276 4.44 4.67 -5.33
N LEU A 277 4.43 3.69 -6.24
CA LEU A 277 5.39 2.59 -6.21
C LEU A 277 6.84 3.09 -6.32
N PHE A 278 7.13 3.97 -7.30
CA PHE A 278 8.50 4.47 -7.48
C PHE A 278 8.95 5.33 -6.30
N ALA A 279 8.05 6.15 -5.74
CA ALA A 279 8.32 6.92 -4.53
C ALA A 279 8.61 6.02 -3.32
N ASP A 280 7.79 4.98 -3.10
CA ASP A 280 7.98 4.03 -1.99
C ASP A 280 9.33 3.30 -2.08
N ILE A 281 9.73 2.86 -3.28
CA ILE A 281 11.04 2.23 -3.52
C ILE A 281 12.17 3.20 -3.17
N GLN A 282 12.11 4.43 -3.68
CA GLN A 282 13.13 5.44 -3.39
C GLN A 282 13.19 5.81 -1.91
N ILE A 283 12.05 5.96 -1.24
CA ILE A 283 12.00 6.21 0.20
C ILE A 283 12.68 5.08 0.96
N GLY A 284 12.41 3.82 0.62
CA GLY A 284 13.06 2.66 1.24
C GLY A 284 14.58 2.69 1.07
N ASP A 285 15.03 2.82 -0.17
CA ASP A 285 16.45 2.77 -0.53
C ASP A 285 17.23 3.98 0.04
N LEU A 286 16.65 5.19 0.02
CA LEU A 286 17.25 6.38 0.62
C LEU A 286 17.37 6.24 2.13
N ASN A 287 16.37 5.68 2.81
CA ASN A 287 16.45 5.45 4.25
C ASN A 287 17.54 4.43 4.63
N GLU A 288 17.69 3.35 3.86
CA GLU A 288 18.79 2.39 4.06
C GLU A 288 20.15 3.05 3.84
N ALA A 289 20.27 3.89 2.81
CA ALA A 289 21.49 4.63 2.52
C ALA A 289 21.81 5.65 3.61
N ILE A 290 20.82 6.43 4.09
CA ILE A 290 20.96 7.36 5.21
C ILE A 290 21.43 6.62 6.46
N HIS A 291 20.79 5.49 6.80
CA HIS A 291 21.16 4.69 7.95
C HIS A 291 22.63 4.23 7.87
N SER A 292 23.00 3.64 6.73
CA SER A 292 24.37 3.19 6.46
C SER A 292 25.39 4.32 6.62
N VAL A 293 25.08 5.52 6.11
CA VAL A 293 25.93 6.70 6.23
C VAL A 293 26.05 7.18 7.68
N ARG A 294 24.95 7.19 8.44
CA ARG A 294 24.91 7.67 9.84
C ARG A 294 25.63 6.72 10.80
N GLU A 295 25.49 5.41 10.63
CA GLU A 295 26.26 4.40 11.40
C GLU A 295 27.75 4.67 11.29
N ILE A 296 28.21 5.00 10.08
CA ILE A 296 29.62 5.26 9.78
C ILE A 296 30.12 6.55 10.45
N ARG A 297 29.26 7.57 10.58
CA ARG A 297 29.60 8.83 11.24
C ARG A 297 29.64 8.71 12.77
N GLY A 298 29.25 7.56 13.33
CA GLY A 298 29.24 7.35 14.78
C GLY A 298 28.24 8.25 15.50
N GLN A 299 27.09 8.58 14.89
CA GLN A 299 26.03 9.27 15.62
C GLN A 299 25.34 8.31 16.60
N PRO A 300 24.96 8.77 17.81
CA PRO A 300 24.57 7.88 18.89
C PRO A 300 23.29 7.12 18.52
N ILE A 301 23.24 5.84 18.88
CA ILE A 301 22.06 4.95 18.87
C ILE A 301 20.75 5.63 19.32
N VAL A 302 20.85 6.71 20.10
CA VAL A 302 19.73 7.54 20.55
C VAL A 302 18.93 8.16 19.39
N SER A 303 19.55 8.65 18.32
CA SER A 303 18.78 9.27 17.21
C SER A 303 18.06 8.24 16.33
N LEU A 304 18.62 7.02 16.24
CA LEU A 304 17.95 5.87 15.63
C LEU A 304 16.78 5.41 16.51
N ALA A 305 16.98 5.36 17.83
CA ALA A 305 15.92 5.06 18.78
C ALA A 305 14.80 6.12 18.73
N GLU A 306 15.14 7.40 18.56
CA GLU A 306 14.18 8.50 18.36
C GLU A 306 13.43 8.34 17.04
N THR A 307 14.11 8.04 15.93
CA THR A 307 13.45 7.85 14.62
C THR A 307 12.56 6.61 14.60
N ILE A 308 13.01 5.51 15.22
CA ILE A 308 12.20 4.28 15.40
C ILE A 308 11.04 4.57 16.34
N ALA A 309 11.25 5.33 17.42
CA ALA A 309 10.20 5.75 18.33
C ALA A 309 9.18 6.66 17.64
N GLU A 310 9.61 7.58 16.78
CA GLU A 310 8.73 8.43 15.99
C GLU A 310 7.92 7.64 14.96
N ARG A 311 8.54 6.68 14.25
CA ARG A 311 7.82 5.79 13.33
C ARG A 311 6.84 4.88 14.06
N ALA A 312 7.24 4.34 15.22
CA ALA A 312 6.37 3.55 16.08
C ALA A 312 5.22 4.40 16.64
N LEU A 313 5.50 5.67 17.01
CA LEU A 313 4.50 6.61 17.48
C LEU A 313 3.52 6.98 16.36
N ARG A 314 3.99 7.30 15.16
CA ARG A 314 3.12 7.59 14.00
C ARG A 314 2.25 6.40 13.63
N ARG A 315 2.81 5.18 13.61
CA ARG A 315 2.02 3.95 13.40
C ARG A 315 0.99 3.73 14.50
N LYS A 316 1.36 4.00 15.75
CA LYS A 316 0.44 3.91 16.90
C LYS A 316 -0.68 4.95 16.81
N VAL A 317 -0.36 6.19 16.41
CA VAL A 317 -1.36 7.26 16.22
C VAL A 317 -2.32 6.92 15.09
N ALA A 318 -1.82 6.53 13.91
CA ALA A 318 -2.67 6.15 12.77
C ALA A 318 -3.55 4.92 13.09
N SER A 319 -2.99 3.91 13.77
CA SER A 319 -3.75 2.75 14.25
C SER A 319 -4.84 3.13 15.26
N GLN A 320 -4.54 4.06 16.17
CA GLN A 320 -5.50 4.57 17.14
C GLN A 320 -6.62 5.41 16.48
N GLU A 321 -6.29 6.21 15.47
CA GLU A 321 -7.26 6.98 14.68
C GLU A 321 -8.22 6.05 13.95
N GLN A 322 -7.71 5.04 13.24
CA GLN A 322 -8.51 4.02 12.56
C GLN A 322 -9.43 3.28 13.56
N THR A 323 -8.88 2.86 14.71
CA THR A 323 -9.64 2.18 15.75
C THR A 323 -10.76 3.08 16.30
N ASN A 324 -10.47 4.36 16.51
CA ASN A 324 -11.45 5.32 16.97
C ASN A 324 -12.55 5.55 15.94
N GLU A 325 -12.21 5.60 14.65
CA GLU A 325 -13.16 5.75 13.55
C GLU A 325 -14.11 4.55 13.49
N VAL A 326 -13.58 3.32 13.44
CA VAL A 326 -14.40 2.10 13.37
C VAL A 326 -15.28 1.97 14.62
N THR A 327 -14.73 2.11 15.82
CA THR A 327 -15.51 1.94 17.06
C THR A 327 -16.58 3.02 17.25
N LYS A 328 -16.31 4.26 16.84
CA LYS A 328 -17.31 5.34 16.85
C LYS A 328 -18.43 5.03 15.86
N HIS A 329 -18.07 4.68 14.63
CA HIS A 329 -19.04 4.35 13.57
C HIS A 329 -20.00 3.23 13.99
N LEU A 330 -19.48 2.13 14.55
CA LEU A 330 -20.32 1.00 14.99
C LEU A 330 -21.27 1.40 16.14
N ILE A 331 -20.84 2.27 17.05
CA ILE A 331 -21.71 2.77 18.13
C ILE A 331 -22.77 3.73 17.58
N ASP A 332 -22.43 4.58 16.61
CA ASP A 332 -23.39 5.47 15.95
C ASP A 332 -24.46 4.65 15.20
N VAL A 333 -24.07 3.52 14.59
CA VAL A 333 -25.00 2.54 13.99
C VAL A 333 -25.92 1.94 15.07
N ALA A 334 -25.38 1.51 16.21
CA ALA A 334 -26.19 0.96 17.31
C ALA A 334 -27.13 2.00 17.92
N HIS A 335 -26.66 3.25 18.09
CA HIS A 335 -27.45 4.36 18.61
C HIS A 335 -28.62 4.71 17.69
N THR A 336 -28.38 4.76 16.38
CA THR A 336 -29.45 4.99 15.39
C THR A 336 -30.51 3.90 15.49
N ARG A 337 -30.09 2.63 15.51
CA ARG A 337 -31.02 1.51 15.54
C ARG A 337 -31.81 1.42 16.85
N LEU A 338 -31.18 1.66 18.00
CA LEU A 338 -31.89 1.66 19.29
C LEU A 338 -32.91 2.79 19.40
N ASN A 339 -32.69 3.94 18.76
CA ASN A 339 -33.68 5.02 18.71
C ASN A 339 -34.90 4.63 17.85
N GLU A 340 -34.68 3.94 16.73
CA GLU A 340 -35.78 3.38 15.93
C GLU A 340 -36.62 2.40 16.76
N VAL A 341 -35.96 1.47 17.45
CA VAL A 341 -36.59 0.47 18.31
C VAL A 341 -37.35 1.12 19.48
N ALA A 342 -36.78 2.14 20.12
CA ALA A 342 -37.47 2.91 21.16
C ALA A 342 -38.80 3.49 20.64
N GLY A 343 -38.76 4.14 19.47
CA GLY A 343 -39.96 4.70 18.84
C GLY A 343 -40.97 3.65 18.37
N GLU A 344 -40.53 2.45 17.99
CA GLU A 344 -41.40 1.31 17.68
C GLU A 344 -42.10 0.76 18.93
N LEU A 345 -41.37 0.61 20.04
CA LEU A 345 -41.91 0.15 21.32
C LEU A 345 -42.94 1.14 21.88
N GLU A 346 -42.63 2.44 21.91
CA GLU A 346 -43.57 3.46 22.40
C GLU A 346 -44.88 3.47 21.60
N ARG A 347 -44.80 3.32 20.27
CA ARG A 347 -45.97 3.18 19.39
C ARG A 347 -46.77 1.91 19.71
N ALA A 348 -46.10 0.76 19.82
CA ALA A 348 -46.75 -0.52 20.08
C ALA A 348 -47.49 -0.56 21.44
N PHE A 349 -46.95 0.08 22.47
CA PHE A 349 -47.61 0.20 23.77
C PHE A 349 -48.81 1.16 23.72
N LYS A 350 -48.66 2.31 23.04
CA LYS A 350 -49.73 3.29 22.86
C LYS A 350 -50.93 2.73 22.10
N ASP A 351 -50.70 1.89 21.08
CA ASP A 351 -51.75 1.26 20.28
C ASP A 351 -52.59 0.25 21.08
N LYS A 352 -52.08 -0.26 22.20
CA LYS A 352 -52.76 -1.24 23.06
C LYS A 352 -53.43 -0.64 24.30
N ASP A 353 -53.44 0.68 24.46
CA ASP A 353 -54.04 1.40 25.60
C ASP A 353 -53.46 0.98 26.97
N VAL A 354 -52.22 0.45 26.96
CA VAL A 354 -51.42 0.15 28.16
C VAL A 354 -50.55 1.37 28.45
N SER A 355 -50.34 1.67 29.72
CA SER A 355 -49.51 2.79 30.24
C SER A 355 -48.28 3.14 29.40
N SER A 356 -47.98 4.45 29.33
CA SER A 356 -46.90 4.97 28.50
C SER A 356 -45.55 4.41 28.91
N LEU A 357 -44.95 3.59 28.06
CA LEU A 357 -43.54 3.21 28.15
C LEU A 357 -42.68 4.46 27.86
N ASP A 358 -41.72 4.77 28.74
CA ASP A 358 -40.70 5.82 28.49
C ASP A 358 -39.41 5.11 28.05
N ALA A 359 -39.07 5.23 26.77
CA ALA A 359 -37.91 4.60 26.17
C ALA A 359 -36.86 5.66 25.78
N ARG A 360 -35.71 5.67 26.46
CA ARG A 360 -34.65 6.68 26.24
C ARG A 360 -33.32 6.05 25.88
N VAL A 361 -32.74 6.52 24.77
CA VAL A 361 -31.39 6.11 24.36
C VAL A 361 -30.35 7.10 24.87
N GLN A 362 -29.27 6.59 25.43
CA GLN A 362 -28.11 7.36 25.89
C GLN A 362 -26.82 6.76 25.30
N THR A 363 -25.89 7.62 24.94
CA THR A 363 -24.53 7.25 24.51
C THR A 363 -23.50 7.92 25.42
N ASN A 364 -22.24 7.51 25.32
CA ASN A 364 -21.17 8.03 26.15
C ASN A 364 -20.86 9.52 25.84
N GLU A 365 -21.13 10.41 26.80
CA GLU A 365 -20.53 11.76 26.88
C GLU A 365 -19.14 11.70 27.54
N GLN A 366 -18.32 12.76 27.42
CA GLN A 366 -16.92 12.80 27.88
C GLN A 366 -16.74 12.39 29.36
N ASP A 367 -17.75 12.66 30.21
CA ASP A 367 -17.73 12.38 31.65
C ASP A 367 -18.35 11.03 32.05
N GLN A 368 -18.94 10.28 31.10
CA GLN A 368 -19.66 9.02 31.37
C GLN A 368 -18.97 7.79 30.74
N GLN A 369 -17.72 7.93 30.30
CA GLN A 369 -16.97 6.83 29.70
C GLN A 369 -16.79 5.65 30.67
N ASP A 370 -16.67 5.91 31.98
CA ASP A 370 -16.41 4.90 33.03
C ASP A 370 -17.58 4.00 33.42
N TRP A 371 -18.77 4.32 32.92
CA TRP A 371 -19.97 3.59 33.30
C TRP A 371 -19.94 2.14 32.77
N TRP A 372 -20.67 1.27 33.47
CA TRP A 372 -20.85 -0.15 33.11
C TRP A 372 -19.62 -1.06 33.24
N SER A 373 -18.53 -0.60 33.85
CA SER A 373 -17.28 -1.37 33.97
C SER A 373 -17.47 -2.76 34.58
N TRP A 374 -18.25 -2.88 35.66
CA TRP A 374 -18.52 -4.17 36.30
C TRP A 374 -19.37 -5.08 35.41
N GLN A 375 -20.44 -4.56 34.81
CA GLN A 375 -21.34 -5.31 33.93
C GLN A 375 -20.60 -5.85 32.70
N ILE A 376 -19.71 -5.05 32.11
CA ILE A 376 -18.88 -5.48 30.97
C ILE A 376 -17.94 -6.62 31.38
N ILE A 377 -17.32 -6.55 32.57
CA ILE A 377 -16.46 -7.63 33.07
C ILE A 377 -17.26 -8.91 33.31
N GLU A 378 -18.45 -8.82 33.89
CA GLU A 378 -19.32 -9.99 34.09
C GLU A 378 -19.76 -10.60 32.76
N ALA A 379 -20.11 -9.77 31.77
CA ALA A 379 -20.42 -10.23 30.42
C ALA A 379 -19.22 -10.94 29.77
N ALA A 380 -18.03 -10.38 29.91
CA ALA A 380 -16.80 -10.96 29.39
C ALA A 380 -16.46 -12.31 30.06
N LYS A 381 -16.67 -12.44 31.38
CA LYS A 381 -16.49 -13.70 32.12
C LYS A 381 -17.44 -14.78 31.61
N LYS A 382 -18.74 -14.48 31.46
CA LYS A 382 -19.73 -15.44 30.92
C LYS A 382 -19.33 -15.90 29.52
N GLN A 383 -18.81 -14.99 28.68
CA GLN A 383 -18.34 -15.28 27.32
C GLN A 383 -16.87 -15.73 27.21
N LYS A 384 -16.21 -16.03 28.34
CA LYS A 384 -14.84 -16.57 28.45
C LYS A 384 -13.77 -15.72 27.73
N TYR A 385 -13.74 -14.42 27.95
CA TYR A 385 -12.63 -13.56 27.51
C TYR A 385 -12.29 -12.46 28.52
N TYR A 386 -11.14 -11.81 28.31
CA TYR A 386 -10.68 -10.68 29.11
C TYR A 386 -11.05 -9.37 28.44
N ALA A 387 -11.92 -8.57 29.08
CA ALA A 387 -12.21 -7.21 28.65
C ALA A 387 -11.15 -6.24 29.20
N ASP A 388 -10.44 -5.53 28.31
CA ASP A 388 -9.51 -4.48 28.70
C ASP A 388 -10.23 -3.12 28.68
N LEU A 389 -10.64 -2.69 29.87
CA LEU A 389 -11.36 -1.42 30.07
C LEU A 389 -10.44 -0.20 30.16
N LYS A 390 -9.11 -0.38 30.15
CA LYS A 390 -8.15 0.74 30.19
C LYS A 390 -7.91 1.35 28.82
N GLN A 391 -8.30 0.67 27.75
CA GLN A 391 -8.18 1.12 26.37
C GLN A 391 -9.50 1.75 25.88
N SER A 392 -9.73 1.76 24.58
CA SER A 392 -10.97 2.27 23.98
C SER A 392 -12.18 1.47 24.44
N ARG A 393 -13.15 2.15 25.06
CA ARG A 393 -14.49 1.64 25.32
C ARG A 393 -15.54 2.66 24.92
N ARG A 394 -16.64 2.17 24.39
CA ARG A 394 -17.82 2.98 24.06
C ARG A 394 -19.07 2.16 24.36
N TRP A 395 -20.17 2.81 24.68
CA TRP A 395 -21.42 2.13 24.99
C TRP A 395 -22.61 2.97 24.56
N VAL A 396 -23.69 2.28 24.26
CA VAL A 396 -25.02 2.84 24.07
C VAL A 396 -25.98 2.07 24.96
N SER A 397 -26.95 2.76 25.54
CA SER A 397 -27.96 2.14 26.39
C SER A 397 -29.35 2.62 26.01
N LEU A 398 -30.31 1.70 26.04
CA LEU A 398 -31.74 1.94 25.95
C LEU A 398 -32.33 1.73 27.35
N SER A 399 -32.82 2.80 27.96
CA SER A 399 -33.54 2.78 29.24
C SER A 399 -35.02 2.57 28.97
N LEU A 400 -35.61 1.58 29.63
CA LEU A 400 -37.02 1.23 29.53
C LEU A 400 -37.65 1.43 30.93
N LYS A 401 -38.57 2.38 31.05
CA LYS A 401 -39.33 2.64 32.30
C LYS A 401 -40.81 2.38 32.08
N ARG A 402 -41.43 1.60 32.98
CA ARG A 402 -42.89 1.43 33.08
C ARG A 402 -43.42 2.25 34.27
N PRO A 403 -44.44 3.11 34.10
CA PRO A 403 -44.99 3.91 35.20
C PRO A 403 -45.77 3.11 36.25
N ASP A 404 -46.27 1.92 35.89
CA ASP A 404 -47.23 1.15 36.71
C ASP A 404 -46.59 0.17 37.70
N PHE A 405 -45.33 -0.17 37.48
CA PHE A 405 -44.52 -0.99 38.36
C PHE A 405 -43.45 -0.08 38.98
N ASP A 406 -43.01 -0.40 40.20
CA ASP A 406 -42.02 0.35 40.98
C ASP A 406 -40.87 0.94 40.12
N ASP A 407 -40.23 2.00 40.62
CA ASP A 407 -39.20 2.86 39.98
C ASP A 407 -37.97 2.16 39.33
N VAL A 408 -37.99 0.84 39.18
CA VAL A 408 -37.02 -0.01 38.51
C VAL A 408 -36.97 0.30 37.01
N VAL A 409 -35.93 1.03 36.61
CA VAL A 409 -35.58 1.27 35.20
C VAL A 409 -34.69 0.13 34.72
N THR A 410 -35.18 -0.66 33.75
CA THR A 410 -34.36 -1.67 33.07
C THR A 410 -33.55 -1.00 31.96
N LYS A 411 -32.26 -1.29 31.91
CA LYS A 411 -31.35 -0.76 30.90
C LYS A 411 -30.80 -1.89 30.03
N PHE A 412 -31.04 -1.79 28.74
CA PHE A 412 -30.40 -2.61 27.73
C PHE A 412 -29.16 -1.89 27.22
N VAL A 413 -27.97 -2.47 27.43
CA VAL A 413 -26.70 -1.81 27.13
C VAL A 413 -25.94 -2.62 26.10
N ILE A 414 -25.41 -1.94 25.08
CA ILE A 414 -24.44 -2.48 24.12
C ILE A 414 -23.13 -1.74 24.33
N SER A 415 -22.06 -2.48 24.59
CA SER A 415 -20.72 -1.93 24.77
C SER A 415 -19.75 -2.50 23.75
N LEU A 416 -18.85 -1.66 23.23
CA LEU A 416 -17.69 -2.03 22.42
C LEU A 416 -16.43 -1.74 23.22
N HIS A 417 -15.58 -2.75 23.39
CA HIS A 417 -14.38 -2.66 24.22
C HIS A 417 -13.26 -3.58 23.71
N ALA A 418 -12.02 -3.28 24.10
CA ALA A 418 -10.85 -4.06 23.71
C ALA A 418 -10.80 -5.44 24.40
N VAL A 419 -10.20 -6.43 23.73
CA VAL A 419 -10.12 -7.82 24.17
C VAL A 419 -8.66 -8.24 24.38
N GLY A 420 -8.31 -8.62 25.61
CA GLY A 420 -6.96 -9.07 25.95
C GLY A 420 -5.94 -7.94 25.98
N ARG A 421 -4.65 -8.30 25.83
CA ARG A 421 -3.54 -7.32 25.77
C ARG A 421 -3.19 -6.89 24.33
N ALA A 422 -3.88 -7.45 23.34
CA ALA A 422 -3.71 -7.08 21.95
C ALA A 422 -4.62 -5.87 21.66
N ALA A 423 -4.05 -4.77 21.17
CA ALA A 423 -4.76 -3.51 20.96
C ALA A 423 -5.75 -3.56 19.78
N ASP A 424 -5.63 -4.58 18.92
CA ASP A 424 -6.31 -4.65 17.63
C ASP A 424 -7.70 -5.26 17.67
N LEU A 425 -8.03 -6.03 18.72
CA LEU A 425 -9.24 -6.84 18.79
C LEU A 425 -10.28 -6.22 19.73
N HIS A 426 -11.47 -5.93 19.19
CA HIS A 426 -12.61 -5.43 19.95
C HIS A 426 -13.74 -6.46 19.96
N ALA A 427 -14.45 -6.52 21.07
CA ALA A 427 -15.68 -7.28 21.20
C ALA A 427 -16.84 -6.34 21.55
N ALA A 428 -18.02 -6.69 21.05
CA ALA A 428 -19.26 -6.11 21.55
C ALA A 428 -19.92 -7.04 22.57
N ALA A 429 -20.29 -6.49 23.72
CA ALA A 429 -21.12 -7.16 24.71
C ALA A 429 -22.48 -6.48 24.78
N ALA A 430 -23.52 -7.27 25.02
CA ALA A 430 -24.86 -6.76 25.26
C ALA A 430 -25.49 -7.44 26.46
N PHE A 431 -26.10 -6.63 27.33
CA PHE A 431 -26.67 -7.08 28.58
C PHE A 431 -27.85 -6.22 29.02
N LEU A 432 -28.75 -6.83 29.77
CA LEU A 432 -29.83 -6.17 30.52
C LEU A 432 -29.40 -6.00 31.96
N THR A 433 -29.67 -4.83 32.54
CA THR A 433 -29.34 -4.53 33.93
C THR A 433 -30.42 -3.69 34.61
N TRP A 434 -30.69 -3.99 35.88
CA TRP A 434 -31.64 -3.28 36.74
C TRP A 434 -31.16 -3.30 38.20
N PRO A 435 -31.54 -2.32 39.04
CA PRO A 435 -31.12 -2.26 40.44
C PRO A 435 -31.76 -3.39 41.27
N LEU A 436 -31.00 -3.95 42.22
CA LEU A 436 -31.50 -4.84 43.28
C LEU A 436 -31.96 -4.01 44.48
N GLU A 437 -32.97 -4.48 45.22
CA GLU A 437 -33.67 -3.74 46.29
C GLU A 437 -32.82 -3.36 47.52
N HIS A 438 -31.58 -3.83 47.61
CA HIS A 438 -30.71 -3.59 48.78
C HIS A 438 -29.50 -2.69 48.44
N GLU A 439 -29.40 -1.56 49.15
CA GLU A 439 -28.18 -0.76 49.29
C GLU A 439 -27.25 -1.45 50.30
N ASP A 440 -26.02 -1.70 49.89
CA ASP A 440 -24.97 -2.26 50.75
C ASP A 440 -24.59 -1.21 51.83
N GLU A 441 -24.00 -1.63 52.97
CA GLU A 441 -23.59 -0.72 54.08
C GLU A 441 -22.63 0.41 53.68
N SER A 442 -22.08 0.36 52.45
CA SER A 442 -21.23 1.38 51.84
C SER A 442 -21.98 2.42 51.00
N GLY A 443 -23.30 2.31 50.87
CA GLY A 443 -24.13 3.14 49.98
C GLY A 443 -24.06 2.74 48.50
N SER A 444 -23.50 1.58 48.19
CA SER A 444 -23.45 1.03 46.82
C SER A 444 -24.70 0.18 46.55
N ARG A 445 -25.42 0.45 45.45
CA ARG A 445 -26.52 -0.40 45.00
C ARG A 445 -25.99 -1.58 44.21
N SER A 446 -26.46 -2.78 44.54
CA SER A 446 -26.19 -3.99 43.75
C SER A 446 -27.05 -4.01 42.48
N TRP A 447 -26.51 -4.52 41.37
CA TRP A 447 -27.18 -4.54 40.05
C TRP A 447 -27.31 -5.97 39.53
N HIS A 448 -28.48 -6.31 38.97
CA HIS A 448 -28.63 -7.54 38.18
C HIS A 448 -28.00 -7.37 36.79
N CYS A 449 -27.45 -8.44 36.19
CA CYS A 449 -26.82 -8.38 34.87
C CYS A 449 -27.05 -9.68 34.07
N ASP A 450 -27.97 -9.61 33.11
CA ASP A 450 -28.26 -10.70 32.19
C ASP A 450 -27.61 -10.45 30.83
N VAL A 451 -26.80 -11.41 30.39
CA VAL A 451 -26.04 -11.29 29.15
C VAL A 451 -26.87 -11.88 28.03
N VAL A 452 -27.12 -11.06 27.01
CA VAL A 452 -28.08 -11.36 25.95
C VAL A 452 -27.39 -11.92 24.70
N ALA A 453 -26.09 -11.66 24.55
CA ALA A 453 -25.33 -11.97 23.34
C ALA A 453 -24.67 -13.36 23.35
N GLU A 454 -25.19 -14.29 22.55
CA GLU A 454 -24.46 -15.48 22.05
C GLU A 454 -24.82 -15.73 20.55
N PRO A 455 -23.84 -15.78 19.62
CA PRO A 455 -22.39 -15.62 19.78
C PRO A 455 -21.91 -14.16 19.77
N ARG A 456 -20.70 -13.94 20.31
CA ARG A 456 -20.07 -12.61 20.43
C ARG A 456 -19.70 -11.98 19.08
N PHE A 457 -19.89 -10.67 18.96
CA PHE A 457 -19.30 -9.89 17.88
C PHE A 457 -17.83 -9.63 18.14
N ARG A 458 -17.01 -9.73 17.09
CA ARG A 458 -15.57 -9.47 17.13
C ARG A 458 -15.16 -8.73 15.88
N VAL A 459 -14.32 -7.73 16.06
CA VAL A 459 -13.76 -6.96 14.95
C VAL A 459 -12.30 -6.63 15.23
N ARG A 460 -11.46 -6.70 14.19
CA ARG A 460 -10.12 -6.14 14.25
C ARG A 460 -10.15 -4.70 13.77
N ALA A 461 -10.33 -3.75 14.69
CA ALA A 461 -10.61 -2.36 14.34
C ALA A 461 -9.46 -1.69 13.56
N GLU A 462 -8.22 -2.15 13.72
CA GLU A 462 -7.04 -1.59 13.06
C GLU A 462 -6.94 -1.92 11.56
N THR A 463 -7.55 -3.02 11.10
CA THR A 463 -7.31 -3.56 9.74
C THR A 463 -8.57 -3.79 8.92
N VAL A 464 -9.75 -3.68 9.55
CA VAL A 464 -11.03 -3.86 8.87
C VAL A 464 -11.42 -2.58 8.14
N LYS A 465 -11.99 -2.72 6.94
CA LYS A 465 -12.69 -1.62 6.29
C LYS A 465 -13.98 -1.32 7.04
N VAL A 466 -14.30 -0.03 7.25
CA VAL A 466 -15.48 0.43 8.01
C VAL A 466 -16.77 -0.24 7.53
N GLU A 467 -16.98 -0.31 6.21
CA GLU A 467 -18.16 -0.93 5.58
C GLU A 467 -18.30 -2.43 5.90
N ALA A 468 -17.18 -3.16 5.90
CA ALA A 468 -17.18 -4.59 6.21
C ALA A 468 -17.43 -4.84 7.71
N ALA A 469 -16.95 -3.95 8.58
CA ALA A 469 -17.24 -4.01 10.01
C ALA A 469 -18.74 -3.72 10.28
N GLU A 470 -19.29 -2.71 9.61
CA GLU A 470 -20.69 -2.33 9.74
C GLU A 470 -21.65 -3.45 9.35
N ASN A 471 -21.46 -4.07 8.18
CA ASN A 471 -22.35 -5.14 7.71
C ASN A 471 -22.43 -6.30 8.72
N ASN A 472 -21.27 -6.78 9.17
CA ASN A 472 -21.20 -7.85 10.18
C ASN A 472 -21.81 -7.43 11.53
N PHE A 473 -21.68 -6.14 11.87
CA PHE A 473 -22.20 -5.61 13.13
C PHE A 473 -23.72 -5.48 13.10
N ARG A 474 -24.32 -5.03 11.99
CA ARG A 474 -25.77 -4.94 11.82
C ARG A 474 -26.45 -6.30 12.00
N ASP A 475 -25.93 -7.34 11.36
CA ASP A 475 -26.46 -8.71 11.48
C ASP A 475 -26.38 -9.26 12.92
N TRP A 476 -25.37 -8.84 13.68
CA TRP A 476 -25.24 -9.19 15.09
C TRP A 476 -26.18 -8.35 15.96
N LEU A 477 -26.30 -7.05 15.69
CA LEU A 477 -27.09 -6.10 16.44
C LEU A 477 -28.57 -6.47 16.47
N GLU A 478 -29.17 -6.82 15.32
CA GLU A 478 -30.59 -7.21 15.25
C GLU A 478 -30.90 -8.41 16.15
N ARG A 479 -30.11 -9.48 16.04
CA ARG A 479 -30.29 -10.71 16.84
C ARG A 479 -30.23 -10.45 18.34
N VAL A 480 -29.37 -9.53 18.75
CA VAL A 480 -29.14 -9.20 20.15
C VAL A 480 -30.23 -8.28 20.70
N ILE A 481 -30.75 -7.35 19.88
CA ILE A 481 -31.91 -6.55 20.24
C ILE A 481 -33.14 -7.44 20.40
N GLU A 482 -33.41 -8.35 19.46
CA GLU A 482 -34.54 -9.29 19.53
C GLU A 482 -34.48 -10.16 20.79
N SER A 483 -33.32 -10.77 21.05
CA SER A 483 -33.08 -11.58 22.25
C SER A 483 -33.27 -10.75 23.53
N GLY A 484 -32.78 -9.50 23.54
CA GLY A 484 -32.87 -8.61 24.71
C GLY A 484 -34.30 -8.18 25.01
N LEU A 485 -35.07 -7.85 23.98
CA LEU A 485 -36.48 -7.52 24.14
C LEU A 485 -37.32 -8.73 24.54
N SER A 486 -36.97 -9.93 24.07
CA SER A 486 -37.61 -11.18 24.51
C SER A 486 -37.38 -11.42 26.01
N VAL A 487 -36.13 -11.36 26.47
CA VAL A 487 -35.79 -11.54 27.89
C VAL A 487 -36.42 -10.44 28.76
N TRP A 488 -36.47 -9.19 28.26
CA TRP A 488 -37.19 -8.13 28.95
C TRP A 488 -38.69 -8.44 29.05
N GLY A 489 -39.32 -8.90 27.96
CA GLY A 489 -40.73 -9.24 27.91
C GLY A 489 -41.14 -10.41 28.82
N GLU A 490 -40.25 -11.37 29.08
CA GLU A 490 -40.49 -12.45 30.05
C GLU A 490 -40.48 -11.98 31.52
N ASN A 491 -39.84 -10.84 31.80
CA ASN A 491 -39.71 -10.23 33.12
C ASN A 491 -40.69 -9.05 33.35
N VAL A 492 -41.63 -8.83 32.43
CA VAL A 492 -42.60 -7.71 32.34
C VAL A 492 -44.02 -8.26 32.43
#